data_AF-A0A1A6FSW3-F1
#
_entry.id   AF-A0A1A6FSW3-F1
#
_cell.length_a   1.000
_cell.length_b   1.000
_cell.length_c   1.000
_cell.angle_alpha   90.00
_cell.angle_beta   90.00
_cell.angle_gamma   90.00
#
_symmetry.space_group_name_H-M   'P 1'
#
loop_
_entity.id
_entity.type
_entity.pdbx_description
1 polymer ?
#
loop_
_entity_poly.entity_id
_entity_poly.type
_entity_poly.pdbx_seq_one_letter_code
_entity_poly.pdbx_strand_id
1 'polypeptide(L)'
;MVIGPLIGLLLGSFCANIYVDTGSVNTDDLTITPTDTRWVGAWWVGFLICAGVNILTSIPFFFFPKTLPKEGLEENVDVTKSDREEKPRGKATEEKHFLPFMKSLSCNPIYMLFILISVLQFNAFINTFTFMPKYLEQQYGKSTAEIVFLIGLYNLPPICVGYLIGGLIMKKFKITVKKAAYIAFCLSLTEYLLSFFNFMMTCDNFPVAGLTTSYDGIQQPLYVENMVLNDCNTRCNCLTKTWDPVCGDDGLAYMSACLAGCEESVGTGIN
;
A
#
# COMPACT_ATOMS: atom_id res chain seq x y z
N MET A 1 17.15 -1.42 -0.31
CA MET A 1 15.71 -1.71 -0.43
C MET A 1 14.89 -1.06 0.68
N VAL A 2 15.31 -1.08 1.95
CA VAL A 2 14.55 -0.50 3.09
C VAL A 2 14.33 1.02 3.02
N ILE A 3 15.27 1.78 2.45
CA ILE A 3 15.18 3.24 2.33
C ILE A 3 14.08 3.69 1.35
N GLY A 4 13.76 2.87 0.34
CA GLY A 4 12.77 3.21 -0.68
C GLY A 4 11.36 3.40 -0.11
N PRO A 5 10.81 2.39 0.59
CA PRO A 5 9.50 2.50 1.26
C PRO A 5 9.44 3.65 2.28
N LEU A 6 10.53 3.93 3.01
CA LEU A 6 10.60 5.07 3.93
C LEU A 6 10.37 6.40 3.19
N ILE A 7 11.17 6.66 2.16
CA ILE A 7 11.07 7.89 1.38
C ILE A 7 9.71 7.97 0.68
N GLY A 8 9.21 6.84 0.17
CA GLY A 8 7.90 6.76 -0.48
C GLY A 8 6.74 7.07 0.45
N LEU A 9 6.73 6.55 1.67
CA LEU A 9 5.66 6.82 2.65
C LEU A 9 5.71 8.27 3.16
N LEU A 10 6.91 8.82 3.38
CA LEU A 10 7.08 10.23 3.74
C LEU A 10 6.62 11.15 2.61
N LEU A 11 7.00 10.84 1.37
CA LEU A 11 6.58 11.58 0.19
C LEU A 11 5.06 11.47 0.00
N GLY A 12 4.48 10.28 0.22
CA GLY A 12 3.04 10.05 0.17
C GLY A 12 2.28 10.86 1.21
N SER A 13 2.76 10.88 2.46
CA SER A 13 2.19 11.72 3.54
C SER A 13 2.28 13.21 3.19
N PHE A 14 3.41 13.66 2.63
CA PHE A 14 3.55 15.04 2.15
C PHE A 14 2.57 15.38 1.03
N CYS A 15 2.44 14.52 0.01
CA CYS A 15 1.49 14.72 -1.08
C CYS A 15 0.03 14.67 -0.58
N ALA A 16 -0.25 13.88 0.45
CA ALA A 16 -1.57 13.79 1.07
C ALA A 16 -1.95 15.06 1.84
N ASN A 17 -0.99 15.84 2.34
CA ASN A 17 -1.23 17.11 3.02
C ASN A 17 -1.49 18.30 2.08
N ILE A 18 -1.30 18.14 0.76
CA ILE A 18 -1.52 19.18 -0.24
C ILE A 18 -2.84 18.88 -0.95
N TYR A 19 -3.72 19.86 -1.12
CA TYR A 19 -4.99 19.66 -1.83
C TYR A 19 -4.76 19.39 -3.32
N VAL A 20 -5.53 18.48 -3.91
CA VAL A 20 -5.36 18.03 -5.31
C VAL A 20 -5.33 19.17 -6.33
N ASP A 21 -6.17 20.20 -6.13
CA ASP A 21 -6.33 21.36 -7.01
C ASP A 21 -5.52 22.59 -6.56
N THR A 22 -4.38 22.34 -5.91
CA THR A 22 -3.44 23.41 -5.55
C THR A 22 -2.95 24.14 -6.81
N GLY A 23 -3.39 25.39 -6.99
CA GLY A 23 -3.04 26.25 -8.13
C GLY A 23 -4.22 26.71 -9.00
N SER A 24 -5.39 26.06 -8.92
CA SER A 24 -6.63 26.52 -9.56
C SER A 24 -7.61 27.19 -8.58
N VAL A 25 -7.45 26.92 -7.28
CA VAL A 25 -8.28 27.48 -6.19
C VAL A 25 -7.36 28.02 -5.09
N ASN A 26 -7.70 29.16 -4.48
CA ASN A 26 -6.97 29.69 -3.32
C ASN A 26 -7.18 28.76 -2.12
N THR A 27 -6.09 28.18 -1.60
CA THR A 27 -6.10 27.37 -0.37
C THR A 27 -6.57 28.14 0.86
N ASP A 28 -6.48 29.47 0.83
CA ASP A 28 -6.89 30.34 1.95
C ASP A 28 -8.40 30.64 1.95
N ASP A 29 -9.08 30.49 0.79
CA ASP A 29 -10.54 30.57 0.66
C ASP A 29 -11.22 29.19 0.85
N LEU A 30 -10.42 28.12 1.00
CA LEU A 30 -10.90 26.75 1.17
C LEU A 30 -11.18 26.47 2.66
N THR A 31 -12.45 26.36 3.02
CA THR A 31 -12.91 25.89 4.34
C THR A 31 -12.74 24.38 4.57
N ILE A 32 -12.13 23.65 3.63
CA ILE A 32 -11.97 22.19 3.71
C ILE A 32 -10.61 21.87 4.34
N THR A 33 -10.62 21.14 5.46
CA THR A 33 -9.39 20.73 6.16
C THR A 33 -8.90 19.35 5.70
N PRO A 34 -7.61 18.99 5.91
CA PRO A 34 -7.06 17.66 5.59
C PRO A 34 -7.72 16.48 6.33
N THR A 35 -8.54 16.76 7.33
CA THR A 35 -9.33 15.79 8.10
C THR A 35 -10.70 15.51 7.49
N ASP A 36 -11.17 16.35 6.56
CA ASP A 36 -12.45 16.18 5.88
C ASP A 36 -12.38 15.02 4.88
N THR A 37 -13.44 14.21 4.78
CA THR A 37 -13.53 13.09 3.84
C THR A 37 -13.48 13.51 2.38
N ARG A 38 -13.79 14.78 2.09
CA ARG A 38 -13.70 15.38 0.76
C ARG A 38 -12.28 15.76 0.36
N TRP A 39 -11.34 15.73 1.31
CA TRP A 39 -9.94 16.03 1.04
C TRP A 39 -9.29 14.93 0.21
N VAL A 40 -8.81 15.31 -0.98
CA VAL A 40 -7.99 14.44 -1.81
C VAL A 40 -6.61 15.07 -1.93
N GLY A 41 -5.60 14.30 -1.52
CA GLY A 41 -4.20 14.71 -1.63
C GLY A 41 -3.74 14.88 -3.08
N ALA A 42 -2.77 15.76 -3.30
CA ALA A 42 -2.11 16.01 -4.59
C ALA A 42 -1.19 14.86 -4.99
N TRP A 43 -1.77 13.70 -5.29
CA TRP A 43 -1.09 12.46 -5.66
C TRP A 43 -0.15 12.62 -6.88
N TRP A 44 -0.48 13.53 -7.79
CA TRP A 44 0.31 13.82 -8.99
C TRP A 44 1.68 14.42 -8.69
N VAL A 45 1.83 15.14 -7.57
CA VAL A 45 3.11 15.75 -7.15
C VAL A 45 4.17 14.67 -6.93
N GLY A 46 3.76 13.54 -6.33
CA GLY A 46 4.65 12.40 -6.10
C GLY A 46 5.23 11.84 -7.39
N PHE A 47 4.43 11.75 -8.47
CA PHE A 47 4.91 11.28 -9.77
C PHE A 47 5.95 12.22 -10.39
N LEU A 48 5.76 13.54 -10.27
CA LEU A 48 6.72 14.52 -10.78
C LEU A 48 8.05 14.46 -10.04
N ILE A 49 8.01 14.34 -8.71
CA ILE A 49 9.22 14.22 -7.89
C ILE A 49 9.97 12.93 -8.23
N CYS A 50 9.27 11.79 -8.29
CA CYS A 50 9.86 10.51 -8.68
C CYS A 50 10.45 10.56 -10.10
N ALA A 51 9.78 11.19 -11.06
CA ALA A 51 10.29 11.36 -12.41
C ALA A 51 11.58 12.18 -12.43
N GLY A 52 11.61 13.31 -11.71
CA GLY A 52 12.80 14.16 -11.60
C GLY A 52 14.00 13.42 -10.99
N VAL A 53 13.77 12.68 -9.90
CA VAL A 53 14.82 11.85 -9.27
C VAL A 53 15.33 10.78 -10.23
N ASN A 54 14.46 10.09 -10.97
CA ASN A 54 14.88 9.08 -11.95
C ASN A 54 15.70 9.67 -13.10
N ILE A 55 15.38 10.88 -13.56
CA ILE A 55 16.20 11.57 -14.57
C ILE A 55 17.57 11.90 -13.97
N LEU A 56 17.62 12.42 -12.75
CA LEU A 56 18.86 12.77 -12.08
C LEU A 56 19.75 11.55 -11.84
N THR A 57 19.18 10.41 -11.43
CA THR A 57 19.94 9.16 -11.26
C THR A 57 20.41 8.59 -12.58
N SER A 58 19.71 8.84 -13.69
CA SER A 58 20.13 8.36 -15.01
C SER A 58 21.41 9.04 -15.51
N ILE A 59 21.66 10.29 -15.13
CA ILE A 59 22.85 11.06 -15.54
C ILE A 59 24.18 10.33 -15.22
N PRO A 60 24.47 9.91 -13.98
CA PRO A 60 25.69 9.17 -13.66
C PRO A 60 25.76 7.82 -14.38
N PHE A 61 24.64 7.16 -14.68
CA PHE A 61 24.63 5.92 -15.47
C PHE A 61 25.14 6.11 -16.90
N PHE A 62 24.95 7.29 -17.51
CA PHE A 62 25.53 7.59 -18.83
C PHE A 62 27.06 7.69 -18.83
N PHE A 63 27.68 7.96 -17.66
CA PHE A 63 29.13 8.03 -17.52
C PHE A 63 29.77 6.66 -17.25
N PHE A 64 28.98 5.61 -17.00
CA PHE A 64 29.52 4.26 -16.89
C PHE A 64 29.97 3.74 -18.26
N PRO A 65 31.12 3.04 -18.32
CA PRO A 65 31.57 2.43 -19.56
C PRO A 65 30.53 1.43 -20.07
N LYS A 66 30.27 1.45 -21.39
CA LYS A 66 29.30 0.55 -22.05
C LYS A 66 29.57 -0.93 -21.80
N THR A 67 30.79 -1.27 -21.38
CA THR A 67 31.23 -2.62 -21.04
C THR A 67 32.10 -2.54 -19.81
N LEU A 68 31.66 -3.19 -18.73
CA LEU A 68 32.55 -3.52 -17.62
C LEU A 68 33.56 -4.56 -18.11
N PRO A 69 34.87 -4.43 -17.77
CA PRO A 69 35.81 -5.52 -18.00
C PRO A 69 35.30 -6.77 -17.27
N LYS A 70 35.24 -7.89 -17.98
CA LYS A 70 34.89 -9.18 -17.38
C LYS A 70 36.06 -9.61 -16.50
N GLU A 71 36.02 -9.27 -15.21
CA GLU A 71 36.91 -9.90 -14.24
C GLU A 71 36.52 -11.38 -14.12
N GLY A 72 37.38 -12.26 -14.64
CA GLY A 72 37.35 -13.70 -14.39
C GLY A 72 37.34 -14.65 -15.59
N LEU A 73 37.63 -14.21 -16.82
CA LEU A 73 37.72 -15.14 -17.96
C LEU A 73 38.89 -14.85 -18.91
N GLU A 74 40.11 -14.74 -18.39
CA GLU A 74 41.35 -14.99 -19.13
C GLU A 74 42.56 -15.01 -18.19
N GLU A 75 42.89 -16.19 -17.66
CA GLU A 75 44.28 -16.63 -17.47
C GLU A 75 44.26 -18.14 -17.23
N ASN A 76 44.32 -18.88 -18.33
CA ASN A 76 45.09 -20.12 -18.47
C ASN A 76 45.06 -20.47 -19.96
N VAL A 77 46.06 -19.92 -20.65
CA VAL A 77 46.44 -20.30 -22.00
C VAL A 77 47.01 -21.72 -21.96
N ASP A 78 46.58 -22.49 -22.95
CA ASP A 78 47.30 -23.54 -23.67
C ASP A 78 46.89 -25.02 -23.52
N VAL A 79 46.98 -25.67 -24.68
CA VAL A 79 46.88 -27.10 -24.99
C VAL A 79 45.46 -27.68 -25.17
N THR A 80 44.86 -27.42 -26.34
CA THR A 80 44.83 -28.41 -27.45
C THR A 80 44.01 -27.85 -28.63
N LYS A 81 44.68 -27.69 -29.77
CA LYS A 81 44.04 -27.40 -31.07
C LYS A 81 43.35 -28.64 -31.63
N SER A 82 42.05 -28.56 -31.85
CA SER A 82 41.24 -29.24 -32.89
C SER A 82 39.78 -28.90 -32.58
N ASP A 83 38.91 -28.35 -33.41
CA ASP A 83 38.78 -28.34 -34.86
C ASP A 83 37.80 -27.19 -35.22
N ARG A 84 38.02 -26.58 -36.38
CA ARG A 84 37.02 -26.04 -37.35
C ARG A 84 35.88 -25.13 -36.85
N GLU A 85 35.96 -23.88 -37.30
CA GLU A 85 34.88 -22.97 -37.75
C GLU A 85 33.54 -22.96 -36.99
N GLU A 86 33.20 -21.80 -36.39
CA GLU A 86 31.89 -21.19 -36.66
C GLU A 86 31.94 -19.65 -36.53
N LYS A 87 31.66 -18.97 -37.65
CA LYS A 87 31.30 -17.55 -37.73
C LYS A 87 30.11 -17.23 -36.80
N PRO A 88 29.90 -15.95 -36.41
CA PRO A 88 28.87 -15.58 -35.43
C PRO A 88 27.48 -15.93 -35.96
N ARG A 89 26.91 -17.00 -35.43
CA ARG A 89 25.58 -17.49 -35.80
C ARG A 89 24.53 -16.62 -35.10
N GLY A 90 23.75 -15.93 -35.91
CA GLY A 90 22.76 -14.94 -35.48
C GLY A 90 21.59 -15.53 -34.68
N LYS A 91 21.07 -14.70 -33.76
CA LYS A 91 19.68 -14.39 -33.35
C LYS A 91 18.50 -15.36 -33.65
N ALA A 92 18.69 -16.66 -33.91
CA ALA A 92 17.60 -17.56 -34.32
C ALA A 92 17.57 -18.91 -33.58
N THR A 93 18.04 -18.96 -32.32
CA THR A 93 18.02 -20.19 -31.51
C THR A 93 17.57 -20.02 -30.05
N GLU A 94 17.25 -18.81 -29.58
CA GLU A 94 16.82 -18.61 -28.18
C GLU A 94 15.40 -19.12 -27.91
N GLU A 95 14.48 -18.99 -28.86
CA GLU A 95 13.05 -19.31 -28.65
C GLU A 95 12.78 -20.81 -28.47
N LYS A 96 13.55 -21.68 -29.13
CA LYS A 96 13.36 -23.15 -29.07
C LYS A 96 13.90 -23.78 -27.79
N HIS A 97 14.82 -23.11 -27.09
CA HIS A 97 15.32 -23.55 -25.80
C HIS A 97 14.57 -22.93 -24.62
N PHE A 98 13.83 -21.84 -24.83
CA PHE A 98 13.11 -21.13 -23.78
C PHE A 98 11.96 -21.95 -23.18
N LEU A 99 11.07 -22.51 -24.00
CA LEU A 99 9.93 -23.33 -23.55
C LEU A 99 10.34 -24.58 -22.75
N PRO A 100 11.26 -25.45 -23.22
CA PRO A 100 11.71 -26.60 -22.45
C PRO A 100 12.48 -26.20 -21.18
N PHE A 101 13.21 -25.08 -21.20
CA PHE A 101 13.86 -24.52 -20.00
C PHE A 101 12.83 -24.03 -18.97
N MET A 102 11.82 -23.28 -19.38
CA MET A 102 10.71 -22.85 -18.53
C MET A 102 9.95 -24.04 -17.93
N LYS A 103 9.71 -25.09 -18.73
CA LYS A 103 9.08 -26.33 -18.25
C LYS A 103 9.95 -27.08 -17.25
N SER A 104 11.27 -27.15 -17.49
CA SER A 104 12.24 -27.74 -16.58
C SER A 104 12.30 -26.98 -15.24
N LEU A 105 12.24 -25.65 -15.31
CA LEU A 105 12.22 -24.78 -14.14
C LEU A 105 10.91 -24.92 -13.35
N SER A 106 9.75 -25.01 -14.04
CA SER A 106 8.45 -25.25 -13.40
C SER A 106 8.31 -26.65 -12.78
N CYS A 107 9.06 -27.64 -13.27
CA CYS A 107 9.11 -28.96 -12.64
C CYS A 107 10.03 -29.01 -11.41
N ASN A 108 10.77 -27.93 -11.10
CA ASN A 108 11.59 -27.86 -9.91
C ASN A 108 10.73 -27.46 -8.69
N PRO A 109 10.55 -28.35 -7.70
CA PRO A 109 9.66 -28.09 -6.56
C PRO A 109 10.10 -26.89 -5.72
N ILE A 110 11.41 -26.57 -5.67
CA ILE A 110 11.93 -25.42 -4.93
C ILE A 110 11.55 -24.12 -5.64
N TYR A 111 11.64 -24.10 -6.96
CA TYR A 111 11.27 -22.94 -7.76
C TYR A 111 9.77 -22.66 -7.70
N MET A 112 8.94 -23.70 -7.78
CA MET A 112 7.50 -23.57 -7.61
C MET A 112 7.12 -23.07 -6.22
N LEU A 113 7.79 -23.55 -5.17
CA LEU A 113 7.60 -23.05 -3.81
C LEU A 113 7.93 -21.55 -3.71
N PHE A 114 9.03 -21.12 -4.34
CA PHE A 114 9.42 -19.72 -4.37
C PHE A 114 8.41 -18.82 -5.10
N ILE A 115 7.87 -19.27 -6.24
CA ILE A 115 6.80 -18.55 -6.94
C ILE A 115 5.56 -18.43 -6.04
N LEU A 116 5.13 -19.53 -5.42
CA LEU A 116 3.97 -19.54 -4.55
C LEU A 116 4.13 -18.56 -3.38
N ILE A 117 5.31 -18.55 -2.73
CA ILE A 117 5.65 -17.57 -1.69
C ILE A 117 5.53 -16.15 -2.22
N SER A 118 6.14 -15.88 -3.38
CA SER A 118 6.14 -14.55 -3.97
C SER A 118 4.71 -14.07 -4.25
N VAL A 119 3.86 -14.92 -4.82
CA VAL A 119 2.46 -14.60 -5.08
C VAL A 119 1.71 -14.28 -3.79
N LEU A 120 1.86 -15.10 -2.73
CA LEU A 120 1.21 -14.86 -1.44
C LEU A 120 1.66 -13.52 -0.82
N GLN A 121 2.98 -13.26 -0.81
CA GLN A 121 3.56 -12.02 -0.27
C GLN A 121 3.11 -10.77 -1.05
N PHE A 122 3.13 -10.82 -2.39
CA PHE A 122 2.68 -9.68 -3.20
C PHE A 122 1.19 -9.38 -3.03
N ASN A 123 0.34 -10.41 -2.96
CA ASN A 123 -1.09 -10.21 -2.71
C ASN A 123 -1.35 -9.60 -1.33
N ALA A 124 -0.71 -10.13 -0.28
CA ALA A 124 -0.82 -9.58 1.07
C ALA A 124 -0.37 -8.11 1.11
N PHE A 125 0.78 -7.81 0.51
CA PHE A 125 1.33 -6.46 0.45
C PHE A 125 0.41 -5.46 -0.25
N ILE A 126 -0.12 -5.80 -1.44
CA ILE A 126 -1.04 -4.93 -2.19
C ILE A 126 -2.32 -4.66 -1.40
N ASN A 127 -2.89 -5.69 -0.77
CA ASN A 127 -4.11 -5.56 0.02
C ASN A 127 -3.90 -4.64 1.21
N THR A 128 -2.84 -4.85 1.99
CA THR A 128 -2.52 -3.98 3.13
C THR A 128 -2.21 -2.56 2.67
N PHE A 129 -1.39 -2.37 1.63
CA PHE A 129 -1.00 -1.03 1.20
C PHE A 129 -2.19 -0.22 0.65
N THR A 130 -3.11 -0.85 -0.06
CA THR A 130 -4.24 -0.16 -0.72
C THR A 130 -5.37 0.15 0.26
N PHE A 131 -5.75 -0.81 1.11
CA PHE A 131 -6.97 -0.70 1.91
C PHE A 131 -6.70 -0.24 3.35
N MET A 132 -5.54 -0.56 3.93
CA MET A 132 -5.25 -0.24 5.34
C MET A 132 -5.27 1.26 5.65
N PRO A 133 -4.66 2.15 4.85
CA PRO A 133 -4.66 3.57 5.17
C PRO A 133 -6.08 4.14 5.20
N LYS A 134 -6.93 3.77 4.22
CA LYS A 134 -8.31 4.25 4.15
C LYS A 134 -9.18 3.67 5.26
N TYR A 135 -8.96 2.40 5.61
CA TYR A 135 -9.63 1.77 6.73
C TYR A 135 -9.32 2.51 8.05
N LEU A 136 -8.04 2.79 8.33
CA LEU A 136 -7.65 3.53 9.53
C LEU A 136 -8.14 4.98 9.53
N GLU A 137 -8.15 5.64 8.37
CA GLU A 137 -8.73 6.99 8.21
C GLU A 137 -10.21 7.00 8.63
N GLN A 138 -11.01 6.04 8.16
CA GLN A 138 -12.43 5.93 8.49
C GLN A 138 -12.69 5.54 9.95
N GLN A 139 -11.88 4.63 10.50
CA GLN A 139 -12.04 4.17 11.88
C GLN A 139 -11.63 5.22 12.92
N TYR A 140 -10.56 5.97 12.65
CA TYR A 140 -10.00 6.93 13.62
C TYR A 140 -10.38 8.40 13.32
N GLY A 141 -11.03 8.69 12.19
CA GLY A 141 -11.42 10.06 11.82
C GLY A 141 -10.22 11.01 11.70
N LYS A 142 -9.04 10.48 11.37
CA LYS A 142 -7.78 11.23 11.22
C LYS A 142 -7.47 11.48 9.76
N SER A 143 -6.71 12.53 9.48
CA SER A 143 -6.29 12.85 8.11
C SER A 143 -5.50 11.70 7.49
N THR A 144 -5.65 11.49 6.17
CA THR A 144 -4.90 10.45 5.44
C THR A 144 -3.39 10.63 5.62
N ALA A 145 -2.90 11.88 5.69
CA ALA A 145 -1.48 12.18 5.83
C ALA A 145 -0.88 11.74 7.17
N GLU A 146 -1.60 11.98 8.28
CA GLU A 146 -1.20 11.53 9.62
C GLU A 146 -1.18 10.00 9.72
N ILE A 147 -2.20 9.35 9.18
CA ILE A 147 -2.30 7.88 9.16
C ILE A 147 -1.14 7.27 8.37
N VAL A 148 -0.86 7.75 7.15
CA VAL A 148 0.25 7.24 6.32
C VAL A 148 1.60 7.47 7.00
N PHE A 149 1.79 8.61 7.66
CA PHE A 149 2.99 8.88 8.44
C PHE A 149 3.17 7.89 9.61
N LEU A 150 2.09 7.65 10.37
CA LEU A 150 2.11 6.73 11.51
C LEU A 150 2.34 5.28 11.07
N ILE A 151 1.70 4.84 9.98
CA ILE A 151 1.94 3.53 9.36
C ILE A 151 3.42 3.38 9.00
N GLY A 152 4.03 4.41 8.40
CA GLY A 152 5.45 4.42 8.09
C GLY A 152 6.30 4.24 9.34
N LEU A 153 6.10 5.09 10.34
CA LEU A 153 6.86 5.06 11.58
C LEU A 153 6.74 3.72 12.33
N TYR A 154 5.55 3.12 12.35
CA TYR A 154 5.30 1.85 13.01
C TYR A 154 5.89 0.64 12.26
N ASN A 155 5.78 0.60 10.93
CA ASN A 155 6.23 -0.57 10.15
C ASN A 155 7.75 -0.62 9.94
N LEU A 156 8.44 0.52 9.98
CA LEU A 156 9.87 0.59 9.69
C LEU A 156 10.76 -0.17 10.68
N PRO A 157 10.66 0.01 12.01
CA PRO A 157 11.52 -0.70 12.95
C PRO A 157 11.38 -2.23 12.86
N PRO A 158 10.17 -2.82 12.81
CA PRO A 158 10.00 -4.26 12.62
C PRO A 158 10.68 -4.80 11.36
N ILE A 159 10.57 -4.09 10.22
CA ILE A 159 11.21 -4.51 8.96
C ILE A 159 12.73 -4.53 9.11
N CYS A 160 13.31 -3.46 9.66
CA CYS A 160 14.76 -3.37 9.90
C CYS A 160 15.27 -4.49 10.81
N VAL A 161 14.58 -4.70 11.93
CA VAL A 161 14.92 -5.75 12.91
C VAL A 161 14.77 -7.14 12.28
N GLY A 162 13.72 -7.37 11.50
CA GLY A 162 13.48 -8.63 10.80
C GLY A 162 14.60 -8.97 9.82
N TYR A 163 15.06 -8.01 9.00
CA TYR A 163 16.19 -8.23 8.09
C TYR A 163 17.48 -8.55 8.84
N LEU A 164 17.78 -7.83 9.91
CA LEU A 164 18.99 -8.07 10.72
C LEU A 164 18.95 -9.45 11.39
N ILE A 165 17.83 -9.79 12.05
CA ILE A 165 17.65 -11.08 12.71
C ILE A 165 17.68 -12.22 11.68
N GLY A 166 16.99 -12.07 10.54
CA GLY A 166 17.01 -13.06 9.46
C GLY A 166 18.43 -13.33 8.94
N GLY A 167 19.20 -12.26 8.72
CA GLY A 167 20.61 -12.35 8.34
C GLY A 167 21.49 -13.03 9.40
N LEU A 168 21.30 -12.67 10.68
CA LEU A 168 22.02 -13.27 11.81
C LEU A 168 21.69 -14.76 11.99
N ILE A 169 20.42 -15.15 11.85
CA ILE A 169 19.99 -16.55 11.93
C ILE A 169 20.63 -17.36 10.79
N MET A 170 20.58 -16.87 9.55
CA MET A 170 21.20 -17.54 8.42
C MET A 170 22.72 -17.71 8.62
N LYS A 171 23.39 -16.67 9.14
CA LYS A 171 24.84 -16.69 9.43
C LYS A 171 25.20 -17.64 10.57
N LYS A 172 24.46 -17.62 11.68
CA LYS A 172 24.75 -18.40 12.89
C LYS A 172 24.48 -19.89 12.71
N PHE A 173 23.38 -20.24 12.04
CA PHE A 173 22.94 -21.64 11.88
C PHE A 173 23.38 -22.29 10.56
N LYS A 174 24.10 -21.56 9.69
CA LYS A 174 24.56 -22.04 8.36
C LYS A 174 23.46 -22.76 7.60
N ILE A 175 22.30 -22.10 7.50
CA ILE A 175 21.08 -22.70 6.94
C ILE A 175 21.28 -22.97 5.44
N THR A 176 21.06 -24.21 5.02
CA THR A 176 21.09 -24.60 3.60
C THR A 176 19.91 -23.98 2.84
N VAL A 177 20.11 -23.63 1.56
CA VAL A 177 19.09 -23.02 0.68
C VAL A 177 17.74 -23.74 0.72
N LYS A 178 17.73 -25.08 0.74
CA LYS A 178 16.50 -25.88 0.83
C LYS A 178 15.73 -25.66 2.15
N LYS A 179 16.45 -25.59 3.28
CA LYS A 179 15.85 -25.35 4.60
C LYS A 179 15.37 -23.90 4.71
N ALA A 180 16.14 -22.95 4.17
CA ALA A 180 15.74 -21.54 4.13
C ALA A 180 14.45 -21.34 3.32
N ALA A 181 14.32 -21.99 2.16
CA ALA A 181 13.12 -21.93 1.34
C ALA A 181 11.88 -22.48 2.08
N TYR A 182 12.03 -23.59 2.82
CA TYR A 182 10.93 -24.14 3.62
C TYR A 182 10.53 -23.22 4.79
N ILE A 183 11.51 -22.66 5.50
CA ILE A 183 11.26 -21.69 6.58
C ILE A 183 10.54 -20.46 6.02
N ALA A 184 10.98 -19.92 4.88
CA ALA A 184 10.34 -18.78 4.22
C ALA A 184 8.89 -19.10 3.81
N PHE A 185 8.64 -20.31 3.31
CA PHE A 185 7.29 -20.77 3.01
C PHE A 185 6.40 -20.80 4.25
N CYS A 186 6.86 -21.44 5.33
CA CYS A 186 6.11 -21.51 6.58
C CYS A 186 5.80 -20.11 7.13
N LEU A 187 6.79 -19.21 7.16
CA LEU A 187 6.60 -17.83 7.63
C LEU A 187 5.56 -17.08 6.80
N SER A 188 5.63 -17.18 5.47
CA SER A 188 4.69 -16.48 4.57
C SER A 188 3.27 -17.05 4.65
N LEU A 189 3.15 -18.37 4.82
CA LEU A 189 1.85 -19.01 5.04
C LEU A 189 1.26 -18.59 6.40
N THR A 190 2.07 -18.56 7.46
CA THR A 190 1.64 -18.09 8.78
C THR A 190 1.20 -16.63 8.73
N GLU A 191 1.95 -15.74 8.08
CA GLU A 191 1.57 -14.33 7.87
C GLU A 191 0.21 -14.20 7.16
N TYR A 192 -0.01 -14.97 6.10
CA TYR A 192 -1.28 -14.96 5.36
C TYR A 192 -2.44 -15.40 6.25
N LEU A 193 -2.27 -16.47 7.04
CA LEU A 193 -3.29 -16.96 7.97
C LEU A 193 -3.57 -15.95 9.10
N LEU A 194 -2.53 -15.31 9.66
CA LEU A 194 -2.72 -14.24 10.63
C LEU A 194 -3.47 -13.06 10.01
N SER A 195 -3.13 -12.66 8.78
CA SER A 195 -3.82 -11.56 8.08
C SER A 195 -5.30 -11.88 7.88
N PHE A 196 -5.63 -13.12 7.51
CA PHE A 196 -7.01 -13.59 7.43
C PHE A 196 -7.71 -13.56 8.80
N PHE A 197 -7.02 -13.94 9.87
CA PHE A 197 -7.57 -13.90 11.22
C PHE A 197 -7.81 -12.47 11.74
N ASN A 198 -6.96 -11.50 11.37
CA ASN A 198 -7.18 -10.09 11.72
C ASN A 198 -8.51 -9.57 11.15
N PHE A 199 -8.95 -10.05 9.98
CA PHE A 199 -10.25 -9.69 9.42
C PHE A 199 -11.43 -10.19 10.28
N MET A 200 -11.22 -11.24 11.09
CA MET A 200 -12.23 -11.76 12.01
C MET A 200 -12.25 -11.00 13.35
N MET A 201 -11.23 -10.19 13.64
CA MET A 201 -11.26 -9.30 14.79
C MET A 201 -12.04 -8.04 14.43
N THR A 202 -13.35 -8.07 14.70
CA THR A 202 -14.22 -6.90 14.55
C THR A 202 -13.93 -5.89 15.66
N CYS A 203 -13.62 -4.66 15.28
CA CYS A 203 -13.79 -3.50 16.17
C CYS A 203 -15.21 -2.96 16.04
N ASP A 204 -15.74 -2.41 17.13
CA ASP A 204 -17.01 -1.68 17.07
C ASP A 204 -16.87 -0.53 16.07
N ASN A 205 -17.80 -0.46 15.11
CA ASN A 205 -17.80 0.61 14.14
C ASN A 205 -17.99 1.96 14.84
N PHE A 206 -17.41 3.02 14.29
CA PHE A 206 -17.68 4.37 14.76
C PHE A 206 -19.20 4.63 14.76
N PRO A 207 -19.78 5.17 15.85
CA PRO A 207 -21.23 5.27 15.98
C PRO A 207 -21.80 6.30 15.00
N VAL A 208 -22.59 5.83 14.05
CA VAL A 208 -23.32 6.67 13.09
C VAL A 208 -24.79 6.77 13.49
N ALA A 209 -25.27 7.99 13.72
CA ALA A 209 -26.65 8.29 14.06
C ALA A 209 -27.61 7.83 12.94
N GLY A 210 -28.67 7.10 13.32
CA GLY A 210 -29.68 6.57 12.41
C GLY A 210 -29.30 5.28 11.67
N LEU A 211 -28.08 4.76 11.87
CA LEU A 211 -27.60 3.49 11.30
C LEU A 211 -27.17 2.50 12.38
N THR A 212 -26.23 2.88 13.26
CA THR A 212 -25.72 2.00 14.33
C THR A 212 -26.19 2.43 15.72
N THR A 213 -26.51 3.72 15.88
CA THR A 213 -26.90 4.34 17.15
C THR A 213 -28.08 5.28 16.89
N SER A 214 -28.99 5.43 17.85
CA SER A 214 -30.02 6.48 17.77
C SER A 214 -29.38 7.87 17.93
N TYR A 215 -30.12 8.90 17.52
CA TYR A 215 -29.74 10.31 17.74
C TYR A 215 -29.58 10.67 19.23
N ASP A 216 -30.21 9.91 20.14
CA ASP A 216 -30.06 10.08 21.60
C ASP A 216 -28.86 9.29 22.18
N GLY A 217 -28.00 8.71 21.34
CA GLY A 217 -26.81 7.98 21.76
C GLY A 217 -27.06 6.54 22.26
N ILE A 218 -28.26 5.98 22.02
CA ILE A 218 -28.60 4.61 22.43
C ILE A 218 -28.28 3.65 21.29
N GLN A 219 -27.46 2.62 21.55
CA GLN A 219 -27.15 1.59 20.56
C GLN A 219 -28.42 0.87 20.11
N GLN A 220 -28.74 0.95 18.82
CA GLN A 220 -29.89 0.26 18.25
C GLN A 220 -29.46 -1.13 17.73
N PRO A 221 -30.27 -2.19 17.95
CA PRO A 221 -30.00 -3.47 17.31
C PRO A 221 -30.17 -3.34 15.79
N LEU A 222 -29.24 -3.93 15.04
CA LEU A 222 -29.08 -3.95 13.56
C LEU A 222 -30.32 -4.47 12.77
N TYR A 223 -31.42 -4.77 13.45
CA TYR A 223 -32.69 -5.26 12.90
C TYR A 223 -33.79 -4.19 12.87
N VAL A 224 -33.52 -3.00 13.42
CA VAL A 224 -34.42 -1.84 13.32
C VAL A 224 -34.15 -1.18 11.97
N GLU A 225 -35.20 -0.97 11.19
CA GLU A 225 -35.17 -0.22 9.93
C GLU A 225 -34.43 1.11 10.16
N ASN A 226 -33.38 1.38 9.37
CA ASN A 226 -32.51 2.55 9.52
C ASN A 226 -33.34 3.85 9.65
N MET A 227 -33.55 4.33 10.87
CA MET A 227 -34.25 5.58 11.14
C MET A 227 -33.28 6.75 10.94
N VAL A 228 -33.00 7.05 9.68
CA VAL A 228 -32.18 8.18 9.27
C VAL A 228 -32.85 9.52 9.62
N LEU A 229 -34.19 9.53 9.70
CA LEU A 229 -35.00 10.69 10.05
C LEU A 229 -35.37 10.70 11.54
N ASN A 230 -35.25 11.85 12.18
CA ASN A 230 -35.65 12.12 13.57
C ASN A 230 -36.30 13.52 13.68
N ASP A 231 -36.86 13.87 14.84
CA ASP A 231 -37.54 15.15 15.08
C ASP A 231 -36.69 16.37 14.68
N CYS A 232 -35.37 16.28 14.82
CA CYS A 232 -34.41 17.32 14.44
C CYS A 232 -34.36 17.59 12.91
N ASN A 233 -34.48 16.55 12.07
CA ASN A 233 -34.20 16.66 10.63
C ASN A 233 -35.41 16.39 9.71
N THR A 234 -36.52 15.90 10.28
CA THR A 234 -37.75 15.58 9.53
C THR A 234 -38.37 16.77 8.79
N ARG A 235 -38.08 18.00 9.23
CA ARG A 235 -38.65 19.23 8.66
C ARG A 235 -37.84 19.81 7.50
N CYS A 236 -36.77 19.14 7.10
CA CYS A 236 -35.70 19.76 6.33
C CYS A 236 -35.53 19.15 4.95
N ASN A 237 -36.35 18.15 4.62
CA ASN A 237 -36.34 17.46 3.33
C ASN A 237 -34.93 16.98 2.90
N CYS A 238 -34.13 16.51 3.88
CA CYS A 238 -32.78 16.03 3.63
C CYS A 238 -32.75 14.84 2.66
N LEU A 239 -31.70 14.78 1.83
CA LEU A 239 -31.42 13.64 0.97
C LEU A 239 -30.92 12.44 1.78
N THR A 240 -31.75 11.41 1.93
CA THR A 240 -31.44 10.20 2.73
C THR A 240 -30.45 9.23 2.07
N LYS A 241 -30.08 9.47 0.81
CA LYS A 241 -29.15 8.61 0.04
C LYS A 241 -27.77 9.25 -0.19
N THR A 242 -27.55 10.45 0.30
CA THR A 242 -26.27 11.14 0.17
C THR A 242 -25.35 10.72 1.32
N TRP A 243 -24.07 10.47 1.03
CA TRP A 243 -23.05 10.14 2.01
C TRP A 243 -21.97 11.21 1.99
N ASP A 244 -22.03 12.12 2.95
CA ASP A 244 -21.10 13.22 3.19
C ASP A 244 -20.91 13.38 4.70
N PRO A 245 -20.22 12.42 5.35
CA PRO A 245 -20.34 12.24 6.79
C PRO A 245 -19.68 13.37 7.56
N VAL A 246 -20.36 13.83 8.61
CA VAL A 246 -19.87 14.87 9.52
C VAL A 246 -19.82 14.33 10.95
N CYS A 247 -18.80 14.74 11.71
CA CYS A 247 -18.67 14.40 13.12
C CYS A 247 -19.33 15.50 13.97
N GLY A 248 -20.26 15.13 14.84
CA GLY A 248 -20.83 16.03 15.84
C GLY A 248 -19.98 16.11 17.11
N ASP A 249 -20.15 17.20 17.86
CA ASP A 249 -19.50 17.41 19.17
C ASP A 249 -20.01 16.44 20.26
N ASP A 250 -21.14 15.79 20.00
CA ASP A 250 -21.74 14.72 20.81
C ASP A 250 -21.02 13.37 20.67
N GLY A 251 -20.01 13.28 19.81
CA GLY A 251 -19.25 12.06 19.54
C GLY A 251 -19.94 11.08 18.60
N LEU A 252 -21.02 11.51 17.92
CA LEU A 252 -21.70 10.74 16.88
C LEU A 252 -21.30 11.23 15.48
N ALA A 253 -21.26 10.32 14.51
CA ALA A 253 -21.17 10.69 13.10
C ALA A 253 -22.56 10.72 12.47
N TYR A 254 -22.77 11.62 11.52
CA TYR A 254 -24.01 11.79 10.78
C TYR A 254 -23.76 11.56 9.29
N MET A 255 -24.73 11.01 8.57
CA MET A 255 -24.58 10.72 7.13
C MET A 255 -24.40 11.97 6.26
N SER A 256 -24.95 13.11 6.70
CA SER A 256 -24.79 14.42 6.08
C SER A 256 -24.99 15.52 7.12
N ALA A 257 -24.54 16.74 6.80
CA ALA A 257 -24.80 17.91 7.63
C ALA A 257 -26.31 18.15 7.87
N CYS A 258 -27.16 18.02 6.84
CA CYS A 258 -28.62 18.15 6.99
C CYS A 258 -29.21 17.12 7.96
N LEU A 259 -28.70 15.89 7.92
CA LEU A 259 -29.19 14.83 8.79
C LEU A 259 -28.75 15.04 10.24
N ALA A 260 -27.62 15.72 10.48
CA ALA A 260 -27.20 16.16 11.82
C ALA A 260 -28.13 17.24 12.40
N GLY A 261 -28.66 18.12 11.54
CA GLY A 261 -29.60 19.17 11.93
C GLY A 261 -29.79 20.19 10.82
N CYS A 262 -30.80 21.04 10.97
CA CYS A 262 -31.24 21.96 9.90
C CYS A 262 -31.00 23.42 10.22
N GLU A 263 -30.25 23.67 11.27
CA GLU A 263 -29.71 25.00 11.52
C GLU A 263 -28.66 25.31 10.45
N GLU A 264 -28.47 26.60 10.13
CA GLU A 264 -27.53 27.01 9.10
C GLU A 264 -26.17 26.36 9.31
N SER A 265 -25.71 25.60 8.31
CA SER A 265 -24.45 24.90 8.37
C SER A 265 -23.30 25.91 8.41
N VAL A 266 -22.55 25.92 9.50
CA VAL A 266 -21.23 26.57 9.53
C VAL A 266 -20.24 25.60 8.86
N GLY A 267 -20.37 25.40 7.54
CA GLY A 267 -19.54 24.43 6.80
C GLY A 267 -20.02 24.13 5.38
N THR A 268 -19.25 23.31 4.65
CA THR A 268 -19.46 23.02 3.21
C THR A 268 -20.29 21.77 2.91
N GLY A 269 -20.95 21.19 3.91
CA GLY A 269 -21.82 20.02 3.73
C GLY A 269 -23.06 20.35 2.92
N ILE A 270 -23.53 19.39 2.11
CA ILE A 270 -24.78 19.55 1.35
C ILE A 270 -25.96 19.52 2.33
N ASN A 271 -26.75 20.61 2.35
CA ASN A 271 -28.06 20.66 3.00
C ASN A 271 -29.11 19.92 2.17
#